data_AF-A0A7Y4U8F2-F1
#
_entry.id   AF-A0A7Y4U8F2-F1
#
_cell.length_a   1.000
_cell.length_b   1.000
_cell.length_c   1.000
_cell.angle_alpha   90.00
_cell.angle_beta   90.00
_cell.angle_gamma   90.00
#
_symmetry.space_group_name_H-M   'P 1'
#
loop_
_entity.id
_entity.type
_entity.pdbx_description
1 polymer ?
#
loop_
_entity_poly.entity_id
_entity_poly.type
_entity_poly.pdbx_seq_one_letter_code
_entity_poly.pdbx_strand_id
1 'polypeptide(L)' 'MRGAAKRGLPLRVLRGGSWNNNGRNCRAANRNRNEPGERNNNNGFRVVLSASTCHCQSR' A
#
# COMPACT_ATOMS: atom_id res chain seq x y z
N MET A 1 27.18 7.02 -10.48
CA MET A 1 26.49 7.11 -9.18
C MET A 1 25.52 5.94 -9.06
N ARG A 2 25.93 4.81 -8.45
CA ARG A 2 25.03 3.65 -8.23
C ARG A 2 24.22 3.92 -6.96
N GLY A 3 22.91 4.12 -7.10
CA GLY A 3 22.00 4.38 -5.98
C GLY A 3 22.01 3.20 -5.00
N ALA A 4 22.29 3.50 -3.73
CA ALA A 4 22.31 2.52 -2.66
C ALA A 4 20.87 2.00 -2.41
N ALA A 5 20.57 0.77 -2.85
CA ALA A 5 19.39 0.05 -2.38
C ALA A 5 19.52 -0.16 -0.86
N LYS A 6 18.70 0.52 -0.06
CA LYS A 6 18.65 0.43 1.41
C LYS A 6 18.02 -0.91 1.82
N ARG A 7 18.80 -1.98 1.72
CA ARG A 7 18.36 -3.32 2.15
C ARG A 7 18.09 -3.34 3.66
N GLY A 8 16.84 -3.60 4.05
CA GLY A 8 16.50 -4.00 5.43
C GLY A 8 15.22 -3.42 6.03
N LEU A 9 14.60 -2.39 5.42
CA LEU A 9 13.38 -1.80 5.98
C LEU A 9 12.11 -2.53 5.51
N PRO A 10 11.11 -2.72 6.39
CA PRO A 10 9.87 -3.41 6.03
C PRO A 10 9.08 -2.57 5.01
N LEU A 11 8.91 -3.11 3.80
CA LEU A 11 8.14 -2.46 2.73
C LEU A 11 6.65 -2.42 3.07
N ARG A 12 6.00 -1.27 2.85
CA ARG A 12 4.54 -1.14 2.98
C ARG A 12 3.87 -1.33 1.62
N VAL A 13 2.70 -1.98 1.64
CA VAL A 13 1.93 -2.23 0.41
C VAL A 13 0.99 -1.07 0.13
N LEU A 14 1.07 -0.53 -1.08
CA LEU A 14 0.17 0.49 -1.62
C LEU A 14 -0.75 -0.13 -2.68
N ARG A 15 -1.99 0.36 -2.74
CA ARG A 15 -3.08 -0.17 -3.59
C ARG A 15 -3.80 0.95 -4.35
N GLY A 16 -4.50 0.57 -5.41
CA GLY A 16 -5.37 1.48 -6.18
C GLY A 16 -4.70 2.21 -7.35
N GLY A 17 -3.37 2.28 -7.38
CA GLY A 17 -2.65 3.04 -8.40
C GLY A 17 -2.75 4.56 -8.20
N SER A 18 -2.05 5.31 -9.05
CA SER A 18 -1.97 6.77 -9.05
C SER A 18 -2.03 7.28 -10.48
N TRP A 19 -2.18 8.60 -10.66
CA TRP A 19 -2.23 9.25 -11.97
C TRP A 19 -1.02 8.91 -12.88
N ASN A 20 0.13 8.56 -12.30
CA ASN A 20 1.36 8.21 -13.02
C ASN A 20 1.55 6.68 -13.18
N ASN A 21 0.49 5.88 -13.10
CA ASN A 21 0.59 4.42 -13.21
C ASN A 21 0.02 3.89 -14.53
N ASN A 22 0.78 3.01 -15.18
CA ASN A 22 0.29 2.21 -16.31
C ASN A 22 -0.92 1.35 -15.89
N GLY A 23 -1.85 1.07 -16.82
CA GLY A 23 -3.11 0.37 -16.49
C GLY A 23 -2.95 -0.97 -15.75
N ARG A 24 -1.84 -1.68 -15.94
CA ARG A 24 -1.52 -2.90 -15.19
C ARG A 24 -1.36 -2.66 -13.68
N ASN A 25 -0.88 -1.48 -13.29
CA ASN A 25 -0.63 -1.10 -11.90
C ASN A 25 -1.89 -0.57 -11.19
N CYS A 26 -2.93 -0.22 -11.94
CA CYS A 26 -4.23 0.23 -11.42
C CYS A 26 -5.19 -0.92 -11.13
N ARG A 27 -4.79 -2.18 -11.36
CA ARG A 27 -5.61 -3.35 -11.02
C ARG A 27 -5.74 -3.52 -9.51
N ALA A 28 -6.91 -3.96 -9.05
CA ALA A 28 -7.17 -4.26 -7.65
C ALA A 28 -6.17 -5.28 -7.05
N ALA A 29 -5.74 -6.26 -7.85
CA ALA A 29 -4.77 -7.27 -7.43
C ALA A 29 -3.32 -6.74 -7.32
N ASN A 30 -3.02 -5.56 -7.86
CA ASN A 30 -1.66 -5.03 -7.84
C ASN A 30 -1.21 -4.65 -6.41
N ARG A 31 0.04 -4.97 -6.05
CA ARG A 31 0.63 -4.78 -4.72
C ARG A 31 1.94 -4.00 -4.82
N ASN A 32 1.84 -2.68 -4.97
CA ASN A 32 3.03 -1.82 -5.02
C ASN A 32 3.73 -1.81 -3.65
N ARG A 33 5.06 -1.82 -3.64
CA ARG A 33 5.87 -1.86 -2.42
C ARG A 33 6.80 -0.66 -2.39
N ASN A 34 6.67 0.20 -1.38
CA ASN A 34 7.59 1.31 -1.13
C ASN A 34 8.20 1.17 0.26
N GLU A 35 9.42 1.69 0.43
CA GLU A 35 10.00 1.86 1.76
C GLU A 35 9.19 2.89 2.56
N PRO A 36 8.99 2.72 3.87
CA PRO A 36 8.18 3.63 4.68
C PRO A 36 8.65 5.10 4.67
N GLY A 37 9.93 5.34 4.36
CA GLY A 37 10.52 6.68 4.25
C GLY A 37 10.26 7.38 2.91
N GLU A 38 9.77 6.66 1.90
CA GLU A 38 9.59 7.18 0.54
C GLU A 38 8.30 7.99 0.43
N ARG A 39 8.44 9.31 0.60
CA ARG A 39 7.36 10.30 0.52
C ARG A 39 7.07 10.74 -0.92
N ASN A 40 6.83 9.79 -1.82
CA ASN A 40 6.49 10.11 -3.21
C ASN A 40 5.12 10.81 -3.28
N ASN A 41 5.04 11.87 -4.08
CA ASN A 41 3.84 12.69 -4.28
C ASN A 41 2.67 11.98 -4.97
N ASN A 42 2.88 10.75 -5.43
CA ASN A 42 1.86 9.88 -6.01
C ASN A 42 1.30 8.86 -5.00
N ASN A 43 1.77 8.88 -3.73
CA ASN A 43 1.24 8.08 -2.64
C ASN A 43 0.18 8.88 -1.87
N GLY A 44 -0.91 8.22 -1.48
CA GLY A 44 -1.97 8.80 -0.64
C GLY A 44 -2.53 7.79 0.35
N PHE A 45 -3.50 8.19 1.17
CA PHE A 45 -4.18 7.33 2.14
C PHE A 45 -5.71 7.38 1.98
N ARG A 46 -6.38 6.29 2.35
CA ARG A 46 -7.84 6.21 2.48
C ARG A 46 -8.15 5.82 3.92
N VAL A 47 -8.91 6.66 4.61
CA VAL A 47 -9.34 6.38 5.99
C VAL A 47 -10.35 5.24 5.99
N VAL A 48 -10.24 4.34 6.97
CA VAL A 48 -11.18 3.23 7.18
C VAL A 48 -11.59 3.19 8.65
N LEU A 49 -12.83 2.81 8.91
CA LEU A 49 -13.32 2.56 10.26
C LEU A 49 -13.00 1.11 10.66
N SER A 50 -12.69 0.89 11.93
CA SER A 50 -12.60 -0.46 12.47
C SER A 50 -14.00 -1.05 12.53
N ALA A 51 -14.24 -2.15 11.81
CA ALA A 51 -15.50 -2.85 11.91
C ALA A 51 -15.56 -3.57 13.27
N SER A 52 -16.45 -3.12 14.16
CA SER A 52 -16.77 -3.85 15.37
C SER A 52 -17.38 -5.20 14.98
N THR A 53 -16.69 -6.29 15.27
CA THR A 53 -17.19 -7.64 15.03
C THR A 53 -18.28 -7.94 16.05
N CYS A 54 -19.52 -8.12 15.60
CA CYS A 54 -20.55 -8.75 16.42
C CYS A 54 -20.24 -10.25 16.50
N HIS A 55 -19.75 -10.70 17.66
CA HIS A 55 -19.60 -12.12 17.92
C HIS A 55 -20.98 -12.74 18.16
N CYS A 56 -21.61 -13.24 17.10
CA CYS A 56 -22.60 -14.30 17.23
C CYS A 56 -21.82 -15.61 17.35
N GLN A 57 -21.48 -16.00 18.59
CA GLN A 57 -21.08 -17.38 18.83
C GLN A 57 -22.37 -18.19 18.98
N SER A 58 -22.82 -18.85 17.91
CA SER A 58 -23.82 -19.90 18.00
C SER A 58 -23.23 -21.06 18.81
N ARG A 59 -23.92 -21.45 19.89
CA ARG A 59 -23.66 -22.68 20.65
C ARG A 59 -23.87 -23.92 19.80
#